data_AF-A0A6L5Q3C7-F1
#
_entry.id   AF-A0A6L5Q3C7-F1
#
_cell.length_a   1.000
_cell.length_b   1.000
_cell.length_c   1.000
_cell.angle_alpha   90.00
_cell.angle_beta   90.00
_cell.angle_gamma   90.00
#
_symmetry.space_group_name_H-M   'P 1'
#
loop_
_entity.id
_entity.type
_entity.pdbx_description
1 polymer ?
#
loop_
_entity_poly.entity_id
_entity_poly.type
_entity_poly.pdbx_seq_one_letter_code
_entity_poly.pdbx_strand_id
1 'polypeptide(L)'
;MSVAIRKPQEETFIDSWYECYLSERKKSGYVVTIDLSNEQHKQIWYGLRDLKHLLKASERGLKDVYLSLNAFEHGSRKTADLKQIRNIGVDLDFYKIGLSKEYVIKQLHDFVFSGSLPCPNIIMNGRGVQLVYSISGGAAPQMAYLTQYITNHFVKMLMPLGADGACSDLSRVFRLPYSTHSKTGQQITVDLWTEREYSLQELYEYVPPLEKKRKTKRKGTLTTLPARKGVMDLYSLNTKRKADLEMIVELKNGVIENRNDLTYIYSFTTALIVKNQAATLEMTFQLNAKLADPQPKKEVERTAKNAYKDAMVFFDEFAKNDYKRFGLPNNIVKPMRNDTVIRKLNIDFTQDEKEKMSTLIDKVEKQRRDTERKRTKRRAEGVATREEYLTAENEKKQDKLSQLKEVMEANPKASQRKIAKSMGVSESYVRKLKKQL
;
A
#
# COMPACT_ATOMS: atom_id res chain seq x y z
N MET A 1 47.31 -2.01 -3.26
CA MET A 1 46.30 -0.96 -3.01
C MET A 1 46.13 -0.17 -4.29
N SER A 2 45.13 -0.49 -5.10
CA SER A 2 44.81 0.27 -6.31
C SER A 2 44.04 1.52 -5.91
N VAL A 3 44.73 2.66 -5.90
CA VAL A 3 44.10 3.97 -5.78
C VAL A 3 43.24 4.16 -7.02
N ALA A 4 41.94 3.94 -6.88
CA ALA A 4 40.98 4.29 -7.93
C ALA A 4 40.98 5.81 -8.03
N ILE A 5 41.66 6.34 -9.05
CA ILE A 5 41.62 7.75 -9.43
C ILE A 5 40.15 8.04 -9.75
N ARG A 6 39.46 8.77 -8.85
CA ARG A 6 38.15 9.36 -9.16
C ARG A 6 38.40 10.31 -10.33
N LYS A 7 37.83 9.99 -11.51
CA LYS A 7 37.79 10.97 -12.61
C LYS A 7 37.07 12.22 -12.06
N PRO A 8 37.59 13.43 -12.31
CA PRO A 8 36.88 14.65 -11.95
C PRO A 8 35.50 14.61 -12.60
N GLN A 9 34.46 14.74 -11.79
CA GLN A 9 33.10 14.79 -12.27
C GLN A 9 32.94 16.16 -12.95
N GLU A 10 32.64 16.18 -14.24
CA GLU A 10 32.37 17.43 -14.96
C GLU A 10 31.20 18.15 -14.27
N GLU A 11 31.44 19.39 -13.85
CA GLU A 11 30.36 20.25 -13.38
C GLU A 11 29.46 20.61 -14.57
N THR A 12 28.16 20.52 -14.36
CA THR A 12 27.17 20.91 -15.37
C THR A 12 26.31 22.02 -14.81
N PHE A 13 25.89 22.92 -15.69
CA PHE A 13 25.14 24.11 -15.35
C PHE A 13 23.81 24.13 -16.11
N ILE A 14 22.82 24.78 -15.54
CA ILE A 14 21.52 25.05 -16.14
C ILE A 14 21.30 26.56 -16.22
N ASP A 15 20.82 27.02 -17.37
CA ASP A 15 20.48 28.43 -17.59
C ASP A 15 18.97 28.67 -17.48
N SER A 16 18.19 27.59 -17.41
CA SER A 16 16.74 27.65 -17.43
C SER A 16 16.10 26.43 -16.76
N TRP A 17 14.88 26.61 -16.23
CA TRP A 17 14.17 25.56 -15.50
C TRP A 17 13.99 24.27 -16.31
N TYR A 18 13.80 24.38 -17.64
CA TYR A 18 13.50 23.22 -18.48
C TYR A 18 14.69 22.27 -18.58
N GLU A 19 15.91 22.75 -18.37
CA GLU A 19 17.12 21.93 -18.39
C GLU A 19 17.24 21.02 -17.17
N CYS A 20 16.51 21.32 -16.07
CA CYS A 20 16.26 20.36 -15.00
C CYS A 20 15.55 19.10 -15.54
N TYR A 21 14.73 19.24 -16.57
CA TYR A 21 13.88 18.18 -17.10
C TYR A 21 14.37 17.61 -18.42
N LEU A 22 14.84 18.42 -19.37
CA LEU A 22 15.23 18.01 -20.72
C LEU A 22 16.48 18.79 -21.13
N SER A 23 17.56 18.06 -21.38
CA SER A 23 18.82 18.59 -21.92
C SER A 23 19.51 17.49 -22.73
N GLU A 24 20.62 17.81 -23.41
CA GLU A 24 21.42 16.81 -24.14
C GLU A 24 21.92 15.66 -23.24
N ARG A 25 22.14 15.95 -21.95
CA ARG A 25 22.52 14.96 -20.94
C ARG A 25 21.30 14.28 -20.29
N LYS A 26 20.08 14.79 -20.49
CA LYS A 26 18.80 14.28 -19.94
C LYS A 26 17.77 13.96 -21.02
N LYS A 27 18.15 13.07 -21.94
CA LYS A 27 17.33 12.70 -23.11
C LYS A 27 16.72 11.30 -23.06
N SER A 28 17.05 10.49 -22.06
CA SER A 28 16.54 9.13 -21.93
C SER A 28 15.13 9.10 -21.37
N GLY A 29 14.17 8.61 -22.16
CA GLY A 29 12.75 8.57 -21.79
C GLY A 29 12.05 9.93 -21.86
N TYR A 30 10.80 9.94 -21.41
CA TYR A 30 9.87 11.06 -21.59
C TYR A 30 9.41 11.62 -20.24
N VAL A 31 9.36 12.95 -20.12
CA VAL A 31 8.59 13.60 -19.06
C VAL A 31 7.16 13.79 -19.53
N VAL A 32 6.21 13.86 -18.60
CA VAL A 32 4.79 13.91 -18.93
C VAL A 32 4.10 15.05 -18.22
N THR A 33 3.29 15.80 -18.96
CA THR A 33 2.33 16.72 -18.38
C THR A 33 0.97 16.04 -18.19
N ILE A 34 0.35 16.26 -17.04
CA ILE A 34 -0.99 15.77 -16.70
C ILE A 34 -1.88 16.98 -16.50
N ASP A 35 -2.92 17.09 -17.33
CA ASP A 35 -3.94 18.12 -17.20
C ASP A 35 -5.06 17.64 -16.27
N LEU A 36 -5.16 18.23 -15.07
CA LEU A 36 -6.23 17.93 -14.10
C LEU A 36 -7.43 18.88 -14.21
N SER A 37 -7.44 19.79 -15.18
CA SER A 37 -8.59 20.68 -15.42
C SER A 37 -9.76 19.96 -16.11
N ASN A 38 -9.48 18.86 -16.80
CA ASN A 38 -10.44 18.10 -17.60
C ASN A 38 -10.60 16.68 -17.05
N GLU A 39 -11.83 16.15 -17.01
CA GLU A 39 -12.14 14.80 -16.47
C GLU A 39 -11.39 13.66 -17.17
N GLN A 40 -10.98 13.87 -18.42
CA GLN A 40 -10.22 12.90 -19.20
C GLN A 40 -8.73 12.80 -18.81
N HIS A 41 -8.25 13.65 -17.89
CA HIS A 41 -6.87 13.69 -17.38
C HIS A 41 -5.81 13.53 -18.48
N LYS A 42 -5.89 14.39 -19.50
CA LYS A 42 -5.06 14.27 -20.71
C LYS A 42 -3.57 14.28 -20.35
N GLN A 43 -2.85 13.29 -20.86
CA GLN A 43 -1.40 13.15 -20.69
C GLN A 43 -0.68 13.48 -22.00
N ILE A 44 0.34 14.31 -21.94
CA ILE A 44 1.21 14.62 -23.09
C ILE A 44 2.65 14.33 -22.68
N TRP A 45 3.34 13.56 -23.51
CA TRP A 45 4.70 13.08 -23.26
C TRP A 45 5.69 13.87 -24.09
N TYR A 46 6.82 14.28 -23.49
CA TYR A 46 7.84 15.11 -24.11
C TYR A 46 9.21 14.44 -23.97
N GLY A 47 9.84 14.17 -25.11
CA GLY A 47 11.26 13.91 -25.21
C GLY A 47 12.03 15.19 -25.51
N LEU A 48 13.35 15.10 -25.67
CA LEU A 48 14.19 16.27 -25.96
C LEU A 48 13.78 16.97 -27.27
N ARG A 49 13.34 16.20 -28.28
CA ARG A 49 12.84 16.74 -29.56
C ARG A 49 11.54 17.53 -29.42
N ASP A 50 10.79 17.31 -28.34
CA ASP A 50 9.51 17.95 -28.06
C ASP A 50 9.65 19.17 -27.15
N LEU A 51 10.88 19.59 -26.83
CA LEU A 51 11.15 20.70 -25.91
C LEU A 51 10.37 21.98 -26.27
N LYS A 52 10.31 22.33 -27.56
CA LYS A 52 9.54 23.49 -28.04
C LYS A 52 8.05 23.40 -27.69
N HIS A 53 7.47 22.19 -27.72
CA HIS A 53 6.09 21.96 -27.35
C HIS A 53 5.87 22.08 -25.84
N LEU A 54 6.82 21.59 -25.03
CA LEU A 54 6.78 21.73 -23.57
C LEU A 54 6.84 23.21 -23.17
N LEU A 55 7.77 23.98 -23.76
CA LEU A 55 7.92 25.41 -23.50
C LEU A 55 6.65 26.17 -23.88
N LYS A 56 6.10 25.91 -25.07
CA LYS A 56 4.83 26.52 -25.50
C LYS A 56 3.67 26.18 -24.57
N ALA A 57 3.63 24.97 -24.00
CA ALA A 57 2.61 24.59 -23.02
C ALA A 57 2.77 25.36 -21.70
N SER A 58 4.01 25.58 -21.26
CA SER A 58 4.34 26.36 -20.07
C SER A 58 4.00 27.86 -20.27
N GLU A 59 4.44 28.47 -21.37
CA GLU A 59 4.22 29.89 -21.71
C GLU A 59 2.74 30.26 -21.85
N ARG A 60 1.89 29.32 -22.27
CA ARG A 60 0.44 29.52 -22.39
C ARG A 60 -0.27 29.67 -21.04
N GLY A 61 0.40 29.41 -19.92
CA GLY A 61 -0.18 29.57 -18.60
C GLY A 61 -1.36 28.63 -18.32
N LEU A 62 -1.29 27.39 -18.84
CA LEU A 62 -2.36 26.40 -18.73
C LEU A 62 -2.80 26.17 -17.27
N LYS A 63 -4.07 25.84 -17.07
CA LYS A 63 -4.67 25.70 -15.73
C LYS A 63 -4.52 24.28 -15.20
N ASP A 64 -4.09 24.15 -13.96
CA ASP A 64 -3.97 22.88 -13.23
C ASP A 64 -3.24 21.75 -14.00
N VAL A 65 -2.18 22.15 -14.72
CA VAL A 65 -1.29 21.22 -15.40
C VAL A 65 -0.08 20.91 -14.50
N TYR A 66 0.27 19.64 -14.43
CA TYR A 66 1.38 19.12 -13.64
C TYR A 66 2.41 18.45 -14.52
N LEU A 67 3.68 18.53 -14.16
CA LEU A 67 4.83 17.95 -14.88
C LEU A 67 5.53 16.91 -14.01
N SER A 68 5.84 15.75 -14.58
CA SER A 68 6.63 14.72 -13.89
C SER A 68 8.06 15.18 -13.64
N LEU A 69 8.56 14.95 -12.41
CA LEU A 69 9.94 15.26 -12.04
C LEU A 69 10.97 14.41 -12.80
N ASN A 70 10.62 13.16 -13.06
CA ASN A 70 11.49 12.16 -13.67
C ASN A 70 10.92 11.68 -15.01
N ALA A 71 11.75 10.93 -15.75
CA ALA A 71 11.41 10.45 -17.07
C ALA A 71 11.13 8.95 -17.10
N PHE A 72 10.15 8.56 -17.90
CA PHE A 72 9.62 7.20 -17.99
C PHE A 72 9.57 6.69 -19.42
N GLU A 73 9.24 5.41 -19.58
CA GLU A 73 8.82 4.83 -20.86
C GLU A 73 7.58 5.57 -21.38
N HIS A 74 7.49 5.75 -22.70
CA HIS A 74 6.34 6.44 -23.28
C HIS A 74 5.04 5.69 -22.96
N GLY A 75 4.05 6.40 -22.39
CA GLY A 75 2.73 5.86 -22.11
C GLY A 75 2.57 5.19 -20.73
N SER A 76 3.62 5.11 -19.90
CA SER A 76 3.50 4.61 -18.52
C SER A 76 4.34 5.41 -17.54
N ARG A 77 3.75 5.75 -16.40
CA ARG A 77 4.38 6.55 -15.33
C ARG A 77 4.64 5.74 -14.05
N LYS A 78 4.55 4.41 -14.15
CA LYS A 78 4.82 3.51 -13.03
C LYS A 78 6.31 3.54 -12.72
N THR A 79 6.67 3.36 -11.45
CA THR A 79 8.08 3.33 -11.01
C THR A 79 8.89 2.23 -11.71
N ALA A 80 8.24 1.14 -12.14
CA ALA A 80 8.87 0.07 -12.94
C ALA A 80 9.32 0.52 -14.34
N ASP A 81 8.66 1.55 -14.89
CA ASP A 81 8.91 2.07 -16.24
C ASP A 81 9.79 3.34 -16.21
N LEU A 82 10.41 3.62 -15.08
CA LEU A 82 11.34 4.73 -14.90
C LEU A 82 12.57 4.55 -15.81
N LYS A 83 12.89 5.57 -16.61
CA LYS A 83 14.03 5.58 -17.54
C LYS A 83 15.19 6.39 -17.03
N GLN A 84 14.91 7.52 -16.39
CA GLN A 84 15.94 8.42 -15.88
C GLN A 84 15.39 9.22 -14.71
N ILE A 85 16.12 9.21 -13.60
CA ILE A 85 15.85 10.05 -12.44
C ILE A 85 16.56 11.38 -12.68
N ARG A 86 15.79 12.42 -13.00
CA ARG A 86 16.34 13.72 -13.38
C ARG A 86 16.37 14.68 -12.20
N ASN A 87 15.42 14.55 -11.27
CA ASN A 87 15.22 15.52 -10.20
C ASN A 87 14.84 14.87 -8.87
N ILE A 88 15.27 15.48 -7.77
CA ILE A 88 14.69 15.31 -6.44
C ILE A 88 13.79 16.52 -6.19
N GLY A 89 12.55 16.29 -5.77
CA GLY A 89 11.59 17.35 -5.49
C GLY A 89 11.06 17.28 -4.06
N VAL A 90 10.92 18.44 -3.42
CA VAL A 90 10.25 18.58 -2.11
C VAL A 90 9.14 19.63 -2.21
N ASP A 91 7.93 19.27 -1.77
CA ASP A 91 6.75 20.14 -1.80
C ASP A 91 6.47 20.67 -0.39
N LEU A 92 6.41 21.99 -0.23
CA LEU A 92 6.21 22.68 1.04
C LEU A 92 4.85 23.37 1.05
N ASP A 93 3.89 22.75 1.75
CA ASP A 93 2.53 23.25 1.94
C ASP A 93 2.42 24.03 3.27
N PHE A 94 3.34 24.96 3.50
CA PHE A 94 3.44 25.73 4.74
C PHE A 94 2.17 26.51 5.11
N TYR A 95 1.34 26.85 4.13
CA TYR A 95 0.04 27.48 4.34
C TYR A 95 -0.94 26.58 5.12
N LYS A 96 -0.77 25.26 5.12
CA LYS A 96 -1.60 24.31 5.89
C LYS A 96 -1.30 24.38 7.39
N ILE A 97 -0.10 24.85 7.75
CA ILE A 97 0.36 24.96 9.13
C ILE A 97 0.50 26.43 9.59
N GLY A 98 -0.02 27.37 8.79
CA GLY A 98 -0.12 28.79 9.16
C GLY A 98 1.19 29.58 9.12
N LEU A 99 2.24 29.08 8.46
CA LEU A 99 3.48 29.83 8.28
C LEU A 99 3.38 30.81 7.10
N SER A 100 4.13 31.91 7.17
CA SER A 100 4.25 32.85 6.05
C SER A 100 5.31 32.40 5.05
N LYS A 101 5.16 32.81 3.79
CA LYS A 101 6.11 32.48 2.73
C LYS A 101 7.49 33.07 3.02
N GLU A 102 7.53 34.31 3.51
CA GLU A 102 8.76 35.04 3.82
C GLU A 102 9.56 34.32 4.91
N TYR A 103 8.88 33.79 5.92
CA TYR A 103 9.51 33.00 6.98
C TYR A 103 10.12 31.71 6.41
N VAL A 104 9.38 30.98 5.57
CA VAL A 104 9.87 29.73 4.96
C VAL A 104 11.07 29.98 4.06
N ILE A 105 11.02 30.99 3.20
CA ILE A 105 12.16 31.35 2.33
C ILE A 105 13.39 31.73 3.15
N LYS A 106 13.22 32.52 4.23
CA LYS A 106 14.31 32.86 5.14
C LYS A 106 14.93 31.60 5.76
N GLN A 107 14.11 30.68 6.27
CA GLN A 107 14.61 29.45 6.87
C GLN A 107 15.32 28.54 5.85
N LEU A 108 14.85 28.51 4.60
CA LEU A 108 15.56 27.81 3.53
C LEU A 108 16.94 28.45 3.28
N HIS A 109 17.04 29.77 3.23
CA HIS A 109 18.35 30.45 3.15
C HIS A 109 19.24 30.10 4.34
N ASP A 110 18.71 30.09 5.57
CA ASP A 110 19.47 29.73 6.78
C ASP A 110 19.98 28.27 6.73
N PHE A 111 19.17 27.33 6.23
CA PHE A 111 19.58 25.93 6.06
C PHE A 111 20.65 25.75 4.97
N VAL A 112 20.53 26.50 3.87
CA VAL A 112 21.54 26.49 2.80
C VAL A 112 22.84 27.11 3.29
N PHE A 113 22.77 28.26 3.96
CA PHE A 113 23.94 28.96 4.50
C PHE A 113 24.68 28.14 5.56
N SER A 114 23.95 27.46 6.44
CA SER A 114 24.52 26.56 7.45
C SER A 114 25.07 25.24 6.89
N GLY A 115 24.85 24.96 5.60
CA GLY A 115 25.24 23.70 4.96
C GLY A 115 24.38 22.49 5.37
N SER A 116 23.26 22.72 6.06
CA SER A 116 22.33 21.65 6.47
C SER A 116 21.52 21.12 5.28
N LEU A 117 21.27 21.96 4.29
CA LEU A 117 20.53 21.64 3.07
C LEU A 117 21.34 22.12 1.85
N PRO A 118 21.42 21.35 0.75
CA PRO A 118 21.99 21.88 -0.48
C PRO A 118 21.14 23.04 -1.01
N CYS A 119 21.74 23.94 -1.78
CA CYS A 119 20.98 25.00 -2.45
C CYS A 119 20.08 24.37 -3.55
N PRO A 120 18.75 24.53 -3.52
CA PRO A 120 17.89 24.05 -4.61
C PRO A 120 18.30 24.68 -5.95
N ASN A 121 18.18 23.94 -7.05
CA ASN A 121 18.43 24.50 -8.38
C ASN A 121 17.36 25.51 -8.74
N ILE A 122 16.10 25.09 -8.64
CA ILE A 122 14.95 25.97 -8.86
C ILE A 122 13.96 25.89 -7.70
N ILE A 123 13.34 27.03 -7.44
CA ILE A 123 12.19 27.15 -6.55
C ILE A 123 10.98 27.55 -7.39
N MET A 124 9.92 26.73 -7.32
CA MET A 124 8.64 27.06 -7.91
C MET A 124 7.70 27.61 -6.84
N ASN A 125 7.25 28.84 -7.04
CA ASN A 125 6.41 29.56 -6.12
C ASN A 125 4.95 29.49 -6.56
N GLY A 126 4.08 29.05 -5.66
CA GLY A 126 2.64 29.15 -5.81
C GLY A 126 2.00 29.48 -4.47
N ARG A 127 0.96 28.72 -4.12
CA ARG A 127 0.36 28.77 -2.77
C ARG A 127 1.33 28.21 -1.72
N GLY A 128 2.05 27.14 -2.07
CA GLY A 128 3.20 26.63 -1.35
C GLY A 128 4.49 26.90 -2.13
N VAL A 129 5.56 26.19 -1.77
CA VAL A 129 6.86 26.26 -2.44
C VAL A 129 7.32 24.86 -2.82
N GLN A 130 7.75 24.68 -4.06
CA GLN A 130 8.30 23.41 -4.57
C GLN A 130 9.78 23.58 -4.87
N LEU A 131 10.61 22.81 -4.17
CA LEU A 131 12.06 22.78 -4.34
C LEU A 131 12.44 21.69 -5.32
N VAL A 132 13.32 21.99 -6.27
CA VAL A 132 13.84 21.00 -7.23
C VAL A 132 15.37 21.02 -7.21
N TYR A 133 15.94 19.84 -7.00
CA TYR A 133 17.37 19.57 -7.10
C TYR A 133 17.62 18.74 -8.37
N SER A 134 18.34 19.33 -9.30
CA SER A 134 18.65 18.78 -10.61
C SER A 134 19.86 17.87 -10.54
N ILE A 135 19.72 16.64 -11.05
CA ILE A 135 20.81 15.67 -11.10
C ILE A 135 21.54 15.78 -12.43
N SER A 136 22.82 16.12 -12.38
CA SER A 136 23.72 16.19 -13.52
C SER A 136 23.67 14.91 -14.36
N GLY A 137 23.26 15.03 -15.62
CA GLY A 137 23.05 13.91 -16.56
C GLY A 137 21.98 12.89 -16.17
N GLY A 138 21.26 13.11 -15.08
CA GLY A 138 20.29 12.18 -14.49
C GLY A 138 20.94 10.91 -13.91
N ALA A 139 20.25 10.30 -12.96
CA ALA A 139 20.63 9.00 -12.40
C ALA A 139 19.88 7.84 -13.07
N ALA A 140 20.54 6.69 -13.15
CA ALA A 140 19.94 5.47 -13.66
C ALA A 140 18.79 4.97 -12.77
N PRO A 141 17.78 4.27 -13.30
CA PRO A 141 16.66 3.74 -12.50
C PRO A 141 17.10 2.83 -11.34
N GLN A 142 18.26 2.17 -11.47
CA GLN A 142 18.85 1.33 -10.42
C GLN A 142 19.20 2.13 -9.15
N MET A 143 19.40 3.45 -9.26
CA MET A 143 19.67 4.35 -8.15
C MET A 143 18.40 4.85 -7.45
N ALA A 144 17.22 4.36 -7.84
CA ALA A 144 15.91 4.71 -7.27
C ALA A 144 15.91 4.67 -5.73
N TYR A 145 16.48 3.63 -5.13
CA TYR A 145 16.56 3.49 -3.69
C TYR A 145 17.35 4.63 -3.03
N LEU A 146 18.51 4.99 -3.59
CA LEU A 146 19.35 6.06 -3.05
C LEU A 146 18.66 7.41 -3.20
N THR A 147 18.09 7.68 -4.38
CA THR A 147 17.33 8.91 -4.61
C THR A 147 16.16 9.04 -3.65
N GLN A 148 15.36 7.98 -3.47
CA GLN A 148 14.25 7.99 -2.50
C GLN A 148 14.75 8.22 -1.07
N TYR A 149 15.89 7.65 -0.68
CA TYR A 149 16.48 7.88 0.63
C TYR A 149 16.81 9.37 0.84
N ILE A 150 17.44 10.01 -0.15
CA ILE A 150 17.75 11.44 -0.11
C ILE A 150 16.47 12.27 -0.05
N THR A 151 15.49 12.00 -0.93
CA THR A 151 14.19 12.69 -0.94
C THR A 151 13.50 12.60 0.42
N ASN A 152 13.41 11.40 1.01
CA ASN A 152 12.81 11.19 2.32
C ASN A 152 13.53 11.98 3.41
N HIS A 153 14.85 12.08 3.36
CA HIS A 153 15.61 12.85 4.33
C HIS A 153 15.33 14.35 4.21
N PHE A 154 15.32 14.91 2.99
CA PHE A 154 15.00 16.31 2.77
C PHE A 154 13.55 16.64 3.16
N VAL A 155 12.59 15.78 2.80
CA VAL A 155 11.20 15.90 3.26
C VAL A 155 11.14 15.91 4.78
N LYS A 156 11.80 14.96 5.45
CA LYS A 156 11.82 14.86 6.92
C LYS A 156 12.42 16.11 7.56
N MET A 157 13.53 16.62 7.03
CA MET A 157 14.19 17.84 7.50
C MET A 157 13.27 19.06 7.37
N LEU A 158 12.49 19.12 6.30
CA LEU A 158 11.62 20.25 5.97
C LEU A 158 10.17 20.09 6.45
N MET A 159 9.81 19.00 7.15
CA MET A 159 8.48 18.83 7.77
C MET A 159 8.08 20.00 8.68
N PRO A 160 8.99 20.59 9.51
CA PRO A 160 8.65 21.77 10.31
C PRO A 160 8.26 22.99 9.47
N LEU A 161 8.69 23.04 8.20
CA LEU A 161 8.31 24.07 7.23
C LEU A 161 7.12 23.64 6.34
N GLY A 162 6.41 22.56 6.70
CA GLY A 162 5.21 22.13 5.99
C GLY A 162 5.46 21.16 4.84
N ALA A 163 6.62 20.47 4.80
CA ALA A 163 6.82 19.38 3.85
C ALA A 163 5.85 18.23 4.11
N ASP A 164 5.23 17.70 3.05
CA ASP A 164 4.33 16.57 3.15
C ASP A 164 5.11 15.25 3.29
N GLY A 165 4.96 14.57 4.44
CA GLY A 165 5.62 13.30 4.75
C GLY A 165 5.27 12.14 3.81
N ALA A 166 4.22 12.25 3.00
CA ALA A 166 3.86 11.27 1.98
C ALA A 166 4.59 11.46 0.63
N CYS A 167 5.38 12.52 0.47
CA CYS A 167 5.94 12.95 -0.82
C CYS A 167 7.35 12.42 -1.13
N SER A 168 7.53 11.10 -1.28
CA SER A 168 8.84 10.51 -1.65
C SER A 168 8.86 9.59 -2.87
N ASP A 169 7.72 9.41 -3.55
CA ASP A 169 7.65 8.59 -4.75
C ASP A 169 8.40 9.22 -5.94
N LEU A 170 9.14 8.41 -6.68
CA LEU A 170 9.84 8.80 -7.91
C LEU A 170 8.87 9.14 -9.05
N SER A 171 7.62 8.67 -8.95
CA SER A 171 6.52 9.05 -9.85
C SER A 171 5.81 10.36 -9.43
N ARG A 172 6.44 11.24 -8.66
CA ARG A 172 5.81 12.53 -8.31
C ARG A 172 5.71 13.47 -9.50
N VAL A 173 4.64 14.28 -9.52
CA VAL A 173 4.48 15.43 -10.40
C VAL A 173 4.44 16.70 -9.57
N PHE A 174 5.02 17.77 -10.09
CA PHE A 174 4.88 19.13 -9.58
C PHE A 174 4.05 19.96 -10.54
N ARG A 175 3.69 21.20 -10.17
CA ARG A 175 2.98 22.06 -11.12
C ARG A 175 3.90 22.40 -12.28
N LEU A 176 3.35 22.47 -13.49
CA LEU A 176 4.10 22.92 -14.65
C LEU A 176 4.54 24.38 -14.42
N PRO A 177 5.82 24.73 -14.63
CA PRO A 177 6.27 26.12 -14.60
C PRO A 177 5.36 27.06 -15.39
N TYR A 178 5.09 28.25 -14.84
CA TYR A 178 4.21 29.26 -15.41
C TYR A 178 2.73 28.87 -15.60
N SER A 179 2.32 27.66 -15.19
CA SER A 179 0.90 27.27 -15.12
C SER A 179 0.14 28.09 -14.07
N THR A 180 -1.19 28.10 -14.17
CA THR A 180 -2.07 28.82 -13.25
C THR A 180 -2.92 27.85 -12.42
N HIS A 181 -3.13 28.17 -11.15
CA HIS A 181 -4.08 27.42 -10.33
C HIS A 181 -5.50 27.93 -10.59
N SER A 182 -6.42 27.07 -11.04
CA SER A 182 -7.78 27.51 -11.41
C SER A 182 -8.54 28.19 -10.28
N LYS A 183 -8.44 27.66 -9.05
CA LYS A 183 -9.17 28.13 -7.87
C LYS A 183 -8.64 29.45 -7.29
N THR A 184 -7.33 29.65 -7.29
CA THR A 184 -6.72 30.86 -6.69
C THR A 184 -6.35 31.91 -7.73
N GLY A 185 -6.32 31.56 -9.02
CA GLY A 185 -5.85 32.41 -10.10
C GLY A 185 -4.34 32.67 -10.09
N GLN A 186 -3.62 32.17 -9.09
CA GLN A 186 -2.19 32.42 -8.91
C GLN A 186 -1.37 31.63 -9.95
N GLN A 187 -0.48 32.33 -10.63
CA GLN A 187 0.49 31.74 -11.54
C GLN A 187 1.71 31.22 -10.78
N ILE A 188 2.25 30.09 -11.24
CA ILE A 188 3.50 29.54 -10.71
C ILE A 188 4.67 30.33 -11.27
N THR A 189 5.46 30.98 -10.41
CA THR A 189 6.72 31.61 -10.80
C THR A 189 7.89 30.67 -10.49
N VAL A 190 8.99 30.81 -11.22
CA VAL A 190 10.18 29.99 -11.03
C VAL A 190 11.37 30.89 -10.80
N ASP A 191 12.08 30.65 -9.69
CA ASP A 191 13.32 31.32 -9.33
C ASP A 191 14.46 30.34 -9.48
N LEU A 192 15.51 30.70 -10.24
CA LEU A 192 16.75 29.94 -10.36
C LEU A 192 17.65 30.35 -9.19
N TRP A 193 17.92 29.42 -8.29
CA TRP A 193 18.70 29.66 -7.07
C TRP A 193 20.16 29.23 -7.21
N THR A 194 20.41 28.18 -8.01
CA THR A 194 21.76 27.85 -8.46
C THR A 194 21.73 27.20 -9.84
N GLU A 195 22.65 27.67 -10.69
CA GLU A 195 22.88 27.13 -12.03
C GLU A 195 23.60 25.78 -11.97
N ARG A 196 24.41 25.52 -10.94
CA ARG A 196 25.19 24.28 -10.84
C ARG A 196 24.30 23.09 -10.52
N GLU A 197 24.28 22.10 -11.39
CA GLU A 197 23.61 20.84 -11.12
C GLU A 197 24.41 20.01 -10.12
N TYR A 198 23.71 19.13 -9.40
CA TYR A 198 24.34 18.23 -8.46
C TYR A 198 24.56 16.86 -9.07
N SER A 199 25.66 16.22 -8.73
CA SER A 199 25.72 14.77 -8.76
C SER A 199 24.82 14.17 -7.68
N LEU A 200 24.33 12.95 -7.92
CA LEU A 200 23.58 12.22 -6.89
C LEU A 200 24.44 11.96 -5.64
N GLN A 201 25.76 11.88 -5.80
CA GLN A 201 26.72 11.67 -4.71
C GLN A 201 26.83 12.92 -3.82
N GLU A 202 26.88 14.12 -4.40
CA GLU A 202 26.89 15.37 -3.61
C GLU A 202 25.60 15.53 -2.81
N LEU A 203 24.44 15.27 -3.43
CA LEU A 203 23.17 15.31 -2.69
C LEU A 203 23.12 14.28 -1.55
N TYR A 204 23.81 13.15 -1.70
CA TYR A 204 23.93 12.14 -0.66
C TYR A 204 24.85 12.57 0.51
N GLU A 205 25.77 13.51 0.31
CA GLU A 205 26.63 14.02 1.38
C GLU A 205 25.86 14.87 2.40
N TYR A 206 24.70 15.42 2.02
CA TYR A 206 23.79 16.16 2.90
C TYR A 206 22.86 15.26 3.72
N VAL A 207 22.94 13.96 3.57
CA VAL A 207 22.13 13.02 4.34
C VAL A 207 23.03 12.13 5.18
N PRO A 208 22.57 11.63 6.33
CA PRO A 208 23.30 10.62 7.07
C PRO A 208 23.70 9.53 6.10
N PRO A 209 24.98 9.11 6.09
CA PRO A 209 25.37 8.03 5.22
C PRO A 209 24.42 6.89 5.55
N LEU A 210 23.80 6.31 4.52
CA LEU A 210 23.29 4.97 4.62
C LEU A 210 24.42 4.21 5.27
N GLU A 211 24.27 3.90 6.55
CA GLU A 211 25.11 2.90 7.15
C GLU A 211 25.01 1.80 6.11
N LYS A 212 26.13 1.46 5.46
CA LYS A 212 26.27 0.10 4.99
C LYS A 212 25.88 -0.61 6.25
N LYS A 213 24.65 -1.16 6.30
CA LYS A 213 24.32 -2.19 7.27
C LYS A 213 25.56 -3.02 7.13
N ARG A 214 26.47 -2.95 8.10
CA ARG A 214 27.58 -3.88 8.12
C ARG A 214 26.78 -5.14 7.97
N LYS A 215 27.00 -5.87 6.88
CA LYS A 215 26.61 -7.27 6.89
C LYS A 215 27.37 -7.70 8.12
N THR A 216 26.68 -7.73 9.26
CA THR A 216 27.20 -8.28 10.48
C THR A 216 27.73 -9.59 9.96
N LYS A 217 29.04 -9.81 10.10
CA LYS A 217 29.64 -11.08 9.72
C LYS A 217 28.88 -12.10 10.58
N ARG A 218 27.75 -12.57 10.07
CA ARG A 218 26.99 -13.66 10.64
C ARG A 218 27.93 -14.82 10.39
N LYS A 219 28.60 -15.25 11.47
CA LYS A 219 29.07 -16.62 11.53
C LYS A 219 27.86 -17.48 11.17
N GLY A 220 27.93 -18.15 10.01
CA GLY A 220 26.86 -18.98 9.48
C GLY A 220 25.86 -18.21 8.62
N THR A 221 25.73 -18.65 7.37
CA THR A 221 24.59 -18.40 6.51
C THR A 221 23.32 -18.88 7.22
N LEU A 222 22.62 -17.98 7.92
CA LEU A 222 21.21 -18.20 8.18
C LEU A 222 20.48 -17.74 6.92
N THR A 223 20.20 -18.69 6.02
CA THR A 223 18.93 -18.66 5.29
C THR A 223 17.91 -18.14 6.28
N THR A 224 17.29 -16.98 6.03
CA THR A 224 16.12 -16.62 6.82
C THR A 224 15.11 -17.69 6.49
N LEU A 225 15.10 -18.76 7.29
CA LEU A 225 13.97 -19.64 7.38
C LEU A 225 12.77 -18.70 7.49
N PRO A 226 11.76 -18.82 6.61
CA PRO A 226 10.54 -18.06 6.77
C PRO A 226 10.14 -18.17 8.24
N ALA A 227 9.82 -17.04 8.89
CA ALA A 227 9.48 -17.04 10.30
C ALA A 227 8.53 -18.22 10.54
N ARG A 228 8.89 -19.10 11.48
CA ARG A 228 8.22 -20.40 11.65
C ARG A 228 6.71 -20.19 11.62
N LYS A 229 5.97 -21.03 10.90
CA LYS A 229 4.54 -20.84 10.58
C LYS A 229 3.71 -20.28 11.75
N GLY A 230 3.93 -20.78 12.96
CA GLY A 230 3.26 -20.30 14.19
C GLY A 230 3.50 -18.82 14.54
N VAL A 231 4.68 -18.28 14.27
CA VAL A 231 5.03 -16.85 14.43
C VAL A 231 4.29 -15.99 13.43
N MET A 232 4.29 -16.39 12.15
CA MET A 232 3.57 -15.65 11.09
C MET A 232 2.06 -15.65 11.34
N ASP A 233 1.51 -16.79 11.78
CA ASP A 233 0.10 -16.91 12.15
C ASP A 233 -0.24 -16.03 13.36
N LEU A 234 0.66 -15.93 14.35
CA LEU A 234 0.49 -15.05 15.52
C LEU A 234 0.51 -13.57 15.10
N TYR A 235 1.47 -13.14 14.28
CA TYR A 235 1.55 -11.76 13.80
C TYR A 235 0.36 -11.36 12.94
N SER A 236 0.00 -12.19 11.96
CA SER A 236 -1.15 -11.97 11.08
C SER A 236 -2.46 -11.86 11.86
N LEU A 237 -2.68 -12.77 12.83
CA LEU A 237 -3.86 -12.73 13.70
C LEU A 237 -3.93 -11.45 14.53
N ASN A 238 -2.84 -11.11 15.24
CA ASN A 238 -2.86 -9.94 16.13
C ASN A 238 -2.94 -8.63 15.36
N THR A 239 -2.36 -8.54 14.16
CA THR A 239 -2.49 -7.35 13.30
C THR A 239 -3.95 -7.10 12.91
N LYS A 240 -4.65 -8.16 12.46
CA LYS A 240 -6.08 -8.05 12.12
C LYS A 240 -6.93 -7.76 13.36
N ARG A 241 -6.61 -8.39 14.49
CA ARG A 241 -7.31 -8.16 15.76
C ARG A 241 -7.11 -6.74 16.29
N LYS A 242 -5.91 -6.15 16.15
CA LYS A 242 -5.66 -4.74 16.48
C LYS A 242 -6.61 -3.83 15.69
N ALA A 243 -6.65 -4.02 14.36
CA ALA A 243 -7.52 -3.23 13.49
C ALA A 243 -9.00 -3.39 13.85
N ASP A 244 -9.44 -4.62 14.16
CA ASP A 244 -10.79 -4.89 14.64
C ASP A 244 -11.11 -4.16 15.96
N LEU A 245 -10.17 -4.14 16.92
CA LEU A 245 -10.37 -3.43 18.20
C LEU A 245 -10.47 -1.91 18.00
N GLU A 246 -9.69 -1.34 17.07
CA GLU A 246 -9.82 0.07 16.68
C GLU A 246 -11.16 0.35 15.99
N MET A 247 -11.58 -0.54 15.08
CA MET A 247 -12.86 -0.45 14.39
C MET A 247 -14.04 -0.53 15.35
N ILE A 248 -13.97 -1.37 16.40
CA ILE A 248 -14.98 -1.43 17.46
C ILE A 248 -15.16 -0.06 18.13
N VAL A 249 -14.05 0.58 18.48
CA VAL A 249 -14.08 1.91 19.12
C VAL A 249 -14.73 2.93 18.18
N GLU A 250 -14.41 2.88 16.90
CA GLU A 250 -14.97 3.77 15.88
C GLU A 250 -16.49 3.52 15.67
N LEU A 251 -16.91 2.27 15.52
CA LEU A 251 -18.33 1.91 15.30
C LEU A 251 -19.23 2.27 16.50
N LYS A 252 -18.70 2.19 17.72
CA LYS A 252 -19.42 2.57 18.94
C LYS A 252 -19.20 4.03 19.34
N ASN A 253 -18.63 4.87 18.46
CA ASN A 253 -18.34 6.28 18.70
C ASN A 253 -17.59 6.52 20.05
N GLY A 254 -16.66 5.63 20.38
CA GLY A 254 -15.88 5.68 21.62
C GLY A 254 -16.62 5.21 22.87
N VAL A 255 -17.91 4.86 22.80
CA VAL A 255 -18.70 4.37 23.94
C VAL A 255 -18.45 2.88 24.12
N ILE A 256 -17.60 2.53 25.08
CA ILE A 256 -17.25 1.15 25.44
C ILE A 256 -17.52 0.96 26.93
N GLU A 257 -18.29 -0.06 27.28
CA GLU A 257 -18.64 -0.38 28.68
C GLU A 257 -17.39 -0.85 29.44
N ASN A 258 -16.75 -1.93 28.95
CA ASN A 258 -15.61 -2.56 29.63
C ASN A 258 -14.26 -2.01 29.13
N ARG A 259 -14.00 -0.71 29.35
CA ARG A 259 -12.80 0.03 28.87
C ARG A 259 -11.48 -0.52 29.40
N ASN A 260 -11.46 -1.01 30.64
CA ASN A 260 -10.29 -1.63 31.25
C ASN A 260 -9.92 -2.95 30.53
N ASP A 261 -10.92 -3.79 30.24
CA ASP A 261 -10.71 -5.01 29.45
C ASP A 261 -10.24 -4.67 28.03
N LEU A 262 -10.84 -3.67 27.38
CA LEU A 262 -10.38 -3.20 26.05
C LEU A 262 -8.91 -2.80 26.09
N THR A 263 -8.52 -2.01 27.08
CA THR A 263 -7.15 -1.52 27.24
C THR A 263 -6.16 -2.67 27.42
N TYR A 264 -6.51 -3.64 28.27
CA TYR A 264 -5.69 -4.83 28.48
C TYR A 264 -5.58 -5.68 27.21
N ILE A 265 -6.71 -6.00 26.57
CA ILE A 265 -6.77 -6.83 25.35
C ILE A 265 -5.99 -6.17 24.20
N TYR A 266 -6.18 -4.87 24.01
CA TYR A 266 -5.47 -4.11 22.98
C TYR A 266 -3.97 -4.06 23.25
N SER A 267 -3.56 -3.75 24.47
CA SER A 267 -2.14 -3.69 24.85
C SER A 267 -1.45 -5.05 24.71
N PHE A 268 -2.12 -6.14 25.11
CA PHE A 268 -1.62 -7.49 24.93
C PHE A 268 -1.45 -7.82 23.44
N THR A 269 -2.44 -7.46 22.61
CA THR A 269 -2.43 -7.68 21.17
C THR A 269 -1.30 -6.89 20.49
N THR A 270 -1.13 -5.61 20.80
CA THR A 270 -0.07 -4.77 20.21
C THR A 270 1.31 -5.18 20.71
N ALA A 271 1.46 -5.57 21.98
CA ALA A 271 2.71 -6.10 22.53
C ALA A 271 3.23 -7.32 21.73
N LEU A 272 2.34 -8.22 21.29
CA LEU A 272 2.74 -9.36 20.46
C LEU A 272 3.16 -8.97 19.03
N ILE A 273 2.75 -7.79 18.55
CA ILE A 273 3.12 -7.26 17.23
C ILE A 273 4.47 -6.52 17.32
N VAL A 274 4.59 -5.54 18.20
CA VAL A 274 5.77 -4.66 18.22
C VAL A 274 6.87 -5.13 19.16
N LYS A 275 6.53 -5.94 20.17
CA LYS A 275 7.46 -6.44 21.21
C LYS A 275 8.27 -5.34 21.90
N ASN A 276 7.77 -4.11 21.86
CA ASN A 276 8.40 -2.93 22.42
C ASN A 276 7.41 -2.25 23.37
N GLN A 277 7.79 -2.12 24.63
CA GLN A 277 6.90 -1.59 25.67
C GLN A 277 6.49 -0.13 25.43
N ALA A 278 7.43 0.71 25.00
CA ALA A 278 7.16 2.13 24.73
C ALA A 278 6.17 2.29 23.58
N ALA A 279 6.35 1.54 22.49
CA ALA A 279 5.44 1.56 21.35
C ALA A 279 4.05 1.00 21.72
N THR A 280 3.99 -0.08 22.53
CA THR A 280 2.72 -0.60 23.07
C THR A 280 1.98 0.47 23.88
N LEU A 281 2.69 1.18 24.76
CA LEU A 281 2.12 2.25 25.58
C LEU A 281 1.58 3.39 24.72
N GLU A 282 2.36 3.86 23.75
CA GLU A 282 1.97 4.93 22.84
C GLU A 282 0.69 4.58 22.07
N MET A 283 0.65 3.39 21.47
CA MET A 283 -0.54 2.91 20.75
C MET A 283 -1.76 2.80 21.68
N THR A 284 -1.58 2.31 22.91
CA THR A 284 -2.69 2.21 23.87
C THR A 284 -3.19 3.60 24.31
N PHE A 285 -2.30 4.58 24.48
CA PHE A 285 -2.73 5.96 24.76
C PHE A 285 -3.51 6.56 23.59
N GLN A 286 -3.09 6.32 22.36
CA GLN A 286 -3.81 6.76 21.16
C GLN A 286 -5.22 6.14 21.10
N LEU A 287 -5.36 4.85 21.41
CA LEU A 287 -6.68 4.20 21.48
C LEU A 287 -7.54 4.82 22.59
N ASN A 288 -7.00 5.00 23.79
CA ASN A 288 -7.74 5.57 24.92
C ASN A 288 -8.23 7.00 24.64
N ALA A 289 -7.46 7.79 23.91
CA ALA A 289 -7.85 9.14 23.48
C ALA A 289 -9.04 9.16 22.52
N LYS A 290 -9.35 8.04 21.84
CA LYS A 290 -10.52 7.89 20.98
C LYS A 290 -11.80 7.47 21.72
N LEU A 291 -11.71 7.15 23.02
CA LEU A 291 -12.89 6.79 23.81
C LEU A 291 -13.72 8.03 24.13
N ALA A 292 -15.04 7.87 24.24
CA ALA A 292 -15.95 8.94 24.61
C ALA A 292 -15.69 9.44 26.06
N ASP A 293 -15.22 8.53 26.92
CA ASP A 293 -14.78 8.81 28.29
C ASP A 293 -13.40 8.17 28.51
N PRO A 294 -12.31 8.88 28.16
CA PRO A 294 -10.94 8.38 28.30
C PRO A 294 -10.56 8.08 29.74
N GLN A 295 -9.91 6.94 29.96
CA GLN A 295 -9.43 6.57 31.29
C GLN A 295 -8.23 7.43 31.73
N PRO A 296 -8.01 7.61 33.05
CA PRO A 296 -6.85 8.31 33.58
C PRO A 296 -5.53 7.72 33.07
N LYS A 297 -4.60 8.58 32.64
CA LYS A 297 -3.31 8.17 32.05
C LYS A 297 -2.56 7.12 32.88
N LYS A 298 -2.55 7.27 34.21
CA LYS A 298 -1.90 6.34 35.14
C LYS A 298 -2.52 4.93 35.12
N GLU A 299 -3.84 4.84 34.99
CA GLU A 299 -4.54 3.55 34.92
C GLU A 299 -4.26 2.84 33.61
N VAL A 300 -4.34 3.58 32.49
CA VAL A 300 -4.00 3.07 31.15
C VAL A 300 -2.56 2.56 31.13
N GLU A 301 -1.62 3.35 31.66
CA GLU A 301 -0.21 2.98 31.71
C GLU A 301 0.02 1.70 32.54
N ARG A 302 -0.60 1.61 33.72
CA ARG A 302 -0.51 0.43 34.59
C ARG A 302 -1.04 -0.82 33.87
N THR A 303 -2.25 -0.73 33.30
CA THR A 303 -2.90 -1.85 32.61
C THR A 303 -2.11 -2.29 31.38
N ALA A 304 -1.60 -1.34 30.59
CA ALA A 304 -0.80 -1.63 29.40
C ALA A 304 0.55 -2.27 29.75
N LYS A 305 1.23 -1.80 30.81
CA LYS A 305 2.48 -2.42 31.29
C LYS A 305 2.27 -3.85 31.76
N ASN A 306 1.17 -4.13 32.45
CA ASN A 306 0.83 -5.49 32.89
C ASN A 306 0.55 -6.40 31.68
N ALA A 307 -0.29 -5.95 30.75
CA ALA A 307 -0.59 -6.67 29.52
C ALA A 307 0.66 -6.95 28.67
N TYR A 308 1.60 -6.00 28.60
CA TYR A 308 2.88 -6.19 27.92
C TYR A 308 3.72 -7.30 28.57
N LYS A 309 3.86 -7.28 29.90
CA LYS A 309 4.59 -8.32 30.63
C LYS A 309 4.00 -9.70 30.37
N ASP A 310 2.68 -9.83 30.47
CA ASP A 310 1.96 -11.08 30.22
C ASP A 310 2.16 -11.56 28.77
N ALA A 311 2.12 -10.65 27.80
CA ALA A 311 2.36 -10.96 26.40
C ALA A 311 3.79 -11.44 26.13
N MET A 312 4.80 -10.86 26.80
CA MET A 312 6.19 -11.31 26.66
C MET A 312 6.41 -12.68 27.31
N VAL A 313 5.85 -12.92 28.50
CA VAL A 313 5.86 -14.25 29.14
C VAL A 313 5.26 -15.30 28.21
N PHE A 314 4.10 -15.01 27.62
CA PHE A 314 3.49 -15.88 26.62
C PHE A 314 4.40 -16.11 25.42
N PHE A 315 4.98 -15.05 24.86
CA PHE A 315 5.80 -15.15 23.67
C PHE A 315 7.06 -15.99 23.91
N ASP A 316 7.67 -15.87 25.09
CA ASP A 316 8.85 -16.64 25.48
C ASP A 316 8.53 -18.13 25.61
N GLU A 317 7.43 -18.48 26.30
CA GLU A 317 6.96 -19.88 26.38
C GLU A 317 6.55 -20.43 25.01
N PHE A 318 5.94 -19.58 24.18
CA PHE A 318 5.59 -19.93 22.80
C PHE A 318 6.85 -20.21 21.95
N ALA A 319 7.91 -19.43 22.13
CA ALA A 319 9.19 -19.65 21.46
C ALA A 319 9.90 -20.92 21.95
N LYS A 320 9.90 -21.18 23.27
CA LYS A 320 10.44 -22.42 23.86
C LYS A 320 9.72 -23.67 23.34
N ASN A 321 8.41 -23.57 23.12
CA ASN A 321 7.57 -24.64 22.59
C ASN A 321 7.54 -24.71 21.05
N ASP A 322 8.61 -24.26 20.38
CA ASP A 322 8.73 -24.30 18.92
C ASP A 322 7.54 -23.65 18.18
N TYR A 323 6.95 -22.62 18.77
CA TYR A 323 5.80 -21.88 18.25
C TYR A 323 4.56 -22.75 18.02
N LYS A 324 4.41 -23.81 18.82
CA LYS A 324 3.20 -24.64 18.88
C LYS A 324 2.24 -24.05 19.91
N ARG A 325 0.95 -23.98 19.55
CA ARG A 325 -0.11 -23.47 20.44
C ARG A 325 -0.57 -24.48 21.48
N PHE A 326 -0.30 -25.77 21.27
CA PHE A 326 -0.57 -26.85 22.23
C PHE A 326 0.65 -27.12 23.09
N GLY A 327 0.47 -27.55 24.35
CA GLY A 327 1.59 -27.84 25.26
C GLY A 327 2.16 -26.63 26.01
N LEU A 328 1.51 -25.45 25.90
CA LEU A 328 1.88 -24.27 26.67
C LEU A 328 1.45 -24.39 28.14
N PRO A 329 2.24 -23.88 29.10
CA PRO A 329 1.90 -23.89 30.53
C PRO A 329 0.49 -23.34 30.79
N ASN A 330 -0.18 -23.87 31.82
CA ASN A 330 -1.55 -23.44 32.16
C ASN A 330 -1.60 -22.14 32.98
N ASN A 331 -0.50 -21.78 33.63
CA ASN A 331 -0.39 -20.61 34.51
C ASN A 331 -0.03 -19.30 33.79
N ILE A 332 0.19 -19.33 32.47
CA ILE A 332 0.48 -18.12 31.69
C ILE A 332 -0.79 -17.57 31.03
N VAL A 333 -0.84 -16.25 30.86
CA VAL A 333 -1.91 -15.60 30.11
C VAL A 333 -1.70 -15.85 28.61
N LYS A 334 -2.69 -16.43 27.94
CA LYS A 334 -2.65 -16.75 26.50
C LYS A 334 -3.47 -15.71 25.71
N PRO A 335 -3.16 -15.48 24.42
CA PRO A 335 -4.02 -14.68 23.55
C PRO A 335 -5.46 -15.18 23.60
N MET A 336 -6.38 -14.28 23.94
CA MET A 336 -7.79 -14.63 24.09
C MET A 336 -8.37 -15.15 22.78
N ARG A 337 -9.35 -16.05 22.88
CA ARG A 337 -10.19 -16.45 21.74
C ARG A 337 -11.14 -15.30 21.37
N ASN A 338 -11.59 -15.24 20.10
CA ASN A 338 -12.42 -14.12 19.62
C ASN A 338 -13.75 -14.01 20.37
N ASP A 339 -14.40 -15.15 20.64
CA ASP A 339 -15.60 -15.25 21.47
C ASP A 339 -15.40 -14.68 22.88
N THR A 340 -14.23 -14.93 23.47
CA THR A 340 -13.86 -14.42 24.80
C THR A 340 -13.68 -12.91 24.77
N VAL A 341 -13.05 -12.37 23.73
CA VAL A 341 -12.90 -10.91 23.55
C VAL A 341 -14.26 -10.24 23.41
N ILE A 342 -15.11 -10.74 22.50
CA ILE A 342 -16.45 -10.19 22.26
C ILE A 342 -17.28 -10.19 23.55
N ARG A 343 -17.28 -11.31 24.29
CA ARG A 343 -17.98 -11.41 25.57
C ARG A 343 -17.43 -10.47 26.64
N LYS A 344 -16.10 -10.35 26.77
CA LYS A 344 -15.47 -9.45 27.75
C LYS A 344 -15.76 -7.99 27.45
N LEU A 345 -15.85 -7.61 26.19
CA LEU A 345 -16.17 -6.24 25.81
C LEU A 345 -17.68 -5.95 25.82
N ASN A 346 -18.51 -6.97 26.03
CA ASN A 346 -19.98 -6.91 25.98
C ASN A 346 -20.49 -6.25 24.68
N ILE A 347 -19.94 -6.66 23.54
CA ILE A 347 -20.29 -6.06 22.25
C ILE A 347 -21.31 -6.92 21.52
N ASP A 348 -22.43 -6.30 21.15
CA ASP A 348 -23.32 -6.83 20.13
C ASP A 348 -23.08 -6.08 18.80
N PHE A 349 -23.04 -6.85 17.71
CA PHE A 349 -22.77 -6.34 16.37
C PHE A 349 -23.99 -6.49 15.48
N THR A 350 -24.34 -5.42 14.76
CA THR A 350 -25.27 -5.53 13.63
C THR A 350 -24.63 -6.30 12.47
N GLN A 351 -25.43 -6.75 11.51
CA GLN A 351 -24.89 -7.49 10.35
C GLN A 351 -23.89 -6.62 9.56
N ASP A 352 -24.17 -5.34 9.36
CA ASP A 352 -23.29 -4.41 8.63
C ASP A 352 -21.97 -4.15 9.38
N GLU A 353 -22.03 -4.08 10.72
CA GLU A 353 -20.82 -3.96 11.55
C GLU A 353 -19.95 -5.22 11.41
N LYS A 354 -20.56 -6.41 11.43
CA LYS A 354 -19.83 -7.68 11.26
C LYS A 354 -19.07 -7.72 9.95
N GLU A 355 -19.61 -7.18 8.86
CA GLU A 355 -18.96 -7.18 7.53
C GLU A 355 -17.66 -6.37 7.49
N LYS A 356 -17.56 -5.32 8.31
CA LYS A 356 -16.34 -4.49 8.44
C LYS A 356 -15.23 -5.18 9.24
N MET A 357 -15.57 -6.20 10.02
CA MET A 357 -14.63 -6.89 10.91
C MET A 357 -13.89 -8.04 10.19
N SER A 358 -12.64 -8.25 10.58
CA SER A 358 -11.77 -9.30 10.01
C SER A 358 -11.75 -10.59 10.82
N THR A 359 -11.55 -10.50 12.13
CA THR A 359 -11.32 -11.62 13.04
C THR A 359 -12.33 -11.68 14.19
N LEU A 360 -12.69 -10.55 14.81
CA LEU A 360 -13.67 -10.48 15.90
C LEU A 360 -15.11 -10.56 15.37
N ILE A 361 -15.42 -11.72 14.80
CA ILE A 361 -16.76 -12.09 14.30
C ILE A 361 -17.29 -13.30 15.07
N ASP A 362 -18.60 -13.44 15.12
CA ASP A 362 -19.25 -14.60 15.73
C ASP A 362 -19.08 -15.88 14.87
N LYS A 363 -19.55 -17.00 15.41
CA LYS A 363 -19.48 -18.31 14.74
C LYS A 363 -20.34 -18.37 13.48
N VAL A 364 -21.48 -17.65 13.47
CA VAL A 364 -22.47 -17.68 12.39
C VAL A 364 -21.92 -16.95 11.16
N GLU A 365 -21.40 -15.75 11.33
CA GLU A 365 -20.77 -14.95 10.29
C GLU A 365 -19.52 -15.63 9.73
N LYS A 366 -18.71 -16.26 10.59
CA LYS A 366 -17.57 -17.06 10.15
C LYS A 366 -18.00 -18.20 9.22
N GLN A 367 -19.10 -18.87 9.55
CA GLN A 367 -19.66 -19.95 8.73
C GLN A 367 -20.24 -19.43 7.41
N ARG A 368 -20.91 -18.27 7.43
CA ARG A 368 -21.42 -17.60 6.23
C ARG A 368 -20.28 -17.31 5.25
N ARG A 369 -19.21 -16.64 5.70
CA ARG A 369 -18.04 -16.30 4.86
C ARG A 369 -17.32 -17.54 4.32
N ASP A 370 -17.18 -18.60 5.11
CA ASP A 370 -16.56 -19.85 4.63
C ASP A 370 -17.42 -20.51 3.54
N THR A 371 -18.75 -20.48 3.70
CA THR A 371 -19.69 -20.99 2.71
C THR A 371 -19.59 -20.22 1.40
N GLU A 372 -19.55 -18.89 1.46
CA GLU A 372 -19.39 -18.02 0.29
C GLU A 372 -18.05 -18.22 -0.40
N ARG A 373 -16.95 -18.23 0.36
CA ARG A 373 -15.60 -18.51 -0.17
C ARG A 373 -15.51 -19.86 -0.86
N LYS A 374 -16.16 -20.90 -0.31
CA LYS A 374 -16.22 -22.22 -0.94
C LYS A 374 -17.05 -22.20 -2.22
N ARG A 375 -18.15 -21.44 -2.25
CA ARG A 375 -18.97 -21.27 -3.47
C ARG A 375 -18.18 -20.56 -4.57
N THR A 376 -17.51 -19.45 -4.27
CA THR A 376 -16.69 -18.73 -5.26
C THR A 376 -15.51 -19.56 -5.76
N LYS A 377 -14.83 -20.28 -4.87
CA LYS A 377 -13.76 -21.21 -5.25
C LYS A 377 -14.27 -22.30 -6.22
N ARG A 378 -15.41 -22.93 -5.91
CA ARG A 378 -16.02 -23.95 -6.79
C ARG A 378 -16.38 -23.38 -8.16
N ARG A 379 -16.95 -22.16 -8.21
CA ARG A 379 -17.25 -21.49 -9.48
C ARG A 379 -16.00 -21.20 -10.31
N ALA A 380 -14.92 -20.74 -9.67
CA ALA A 380 -13.63 -20.50 -10.34
C ALA A 380 -12.99 -21.79 -10.87
N GLU A 381 -13.21 -22.92 -10.19
CA GLU A 381 -12.79 -24.26 -10.63
C GLU A 381 -13.70 -24.84 -11.74
N GLY A 382 -14.65 -24.04 -12.26
CA GLY A 382 -15.56 -24.44 -13.34
C GLY A 382 -16.67 -25.39 -12.89
N VAL A 383 -16.89 -25.54 -11.58
CA VAL A 383 -18.01 -26.32 -11.07
C VAL A 383 -19.29 -25.53 -11.34
N ALA A 384 -20.11 -26.06 -12.26
CA ALA A 384 -21.40 -25.52 -12.61
C ALA A 384 -22.27 -25.30 -11.37
N THR A 385 -23.09 -24.26 -11.42
CA THR A 385 -24.12 -24.04 -10.40
C THR A 385 -25.08 -25.23 -10.35
N ARG A 386 -25.79 -25.39 -9.23
CA ARG A 386 -26.78 -26.46 -9.10
C ARG A 386 -27.86 -26.36 -10.19
N GLU A 387 -28.22 -25.15 -10.59
CA GLU A 387 -29.19 -24.89 -11.64
C GLU A 387 -28.64 -25.35 -13.01
N GLU A 388 -27.43 -24.93 -13.37
CA GLU A 388 -26.75 -25.36 -14.61
C GLU A 388 -26.50 -26.88 -14.66
N TYR A 389 -26.19 -27.49 -13.51
CA TYR A 389 -26.08 -28.95 -13.41
C TYR A 389 -27.43 -29.63 -13.67
N LEU A 390 -28.50 -29.12 -13.06
CA LEU A 390 -29.85 -29.68 -13.23
C LEU A 390 -30.40 -29.45 -14.64
N THR A 391 -30.12 -28.33 -15.29
CA THR A 391 -30.49 -28.09 -16.68
C THR A 391 -29.74 -29.04 -17.62
N ALA A 392 -28.41 -29.19 -17.45
CA ALA A 392 -27.63 -30.13 -18.24
C ALA A 392 -28.05 -31.60 -18.01
N GLU A 393 -28.45 -31.97 -16.79
CA GLU A 393 -28.97 -33.30 -16.49
C GLU A 393 -30.35 -33.51 -17.15
N ASN A 394 -31.20 -32.49 -17.15
CA ASN A 394 -32.50 -32.53 -17.84
C ASN A 394 -32.35 -32.60 -19.36
N GLU A 395 -31.43 -31.85 -19.96
CA GLU A 395 -31.13 -31.91 -21.41
C GLU A 395 -30.66 -33.31 -21.82
N LYS A 396 -29.69 -33.88 -21.11
CA LYS A 396 -29.23 -35.27 -21.34
C LYS A 396 -30.36 -36.28 -21.24
N LYS A 397 -31.28 -36.06 -20.29
CA LYS A 397 -32.45 -36.91 -20.11
C LYS A 397 -33.44 -36.74 -21.28
N GLN A 398 -33.65 -35.53 -21.78
CA GLN A 398 -34.49 -35.26 -22.95
C GLN A 398 -33.90 -35.87 -24.22
N ASP A 399 -32.59 -35.75 -24.44
CA ASP A 399 -31.88 -36.40 -25.55
C ASP A 399 -32.01 -37.92 -25.50
N LYS A 400 -31.99 -38.51 -24.30
CA LYS A 400 -32.21 -39.95 -24.14
C LYS A 400 -33.67 -40.35 -24.37
N LEU A 401 -34.63 -39.46 -24.09
CA LEU A 401 -36.04 -39.68 -24.41
C LEU A 401 -36.30 -39.57 -25.93
N SER A 402 -35.68 -38.63 -26.63
CA SER A 402 -35.80 -38.52 -28.09
C SER A 402 -35.17 -39.71 -28.80
N GLN A 403 -33.96 -40.11 -28.43
CA GLN A 403 -33.31 -41.34 -28.93
C GLN A 403 -34.18 -42.59 -28.70
N LEU A 404 -34.86 -42.67 -27.55
CA LEU A 404 -35.77 -43.77 -27.26
C LEU A 404 -36.99 -43.77 -28.20
N LYS A 405 -37.58 -42.60 -28.50
CA LYS A 405 -38.70 -42.48 -29.45
C LYS A 405 -38.28 -42.94 -30.86
N GLU A 406 -37.16 -42.42 -31.37
CA GLU A 406 -36.65 -42.78 -32.70
C GLU A 406 -36.38 -44.28 -32.85
N VAL A 407 -35.75 -44.90 -31.85
CA VAL A 407 -35.48 -46.34 -31.86
C VAL A 407 -36.76 -47.17 -31.78
N MET A 408 -37.77 -46.69 -31.05
CA MET A 408 -39.08 -47.34 -30.96
C MET A 408 -39.88 -47.24 -32.26
N GLU A 409 -39.82 -46.10 -32.95
CA GLU A 409 -40.46 -45.90 -34.26
C GLU A 409 -39.78 -46.74 -35.35
N ALA A 410 -38.44 -46.76 -35.38
CA ALA A 410 -37.68 -47.55 -36.35
C ALA A 410 -37.81 -49.07 -36.11
N ASN A 411 -38.12 -49.51 -34.88
CA ASN A 411 -38.25 -50.93 -34.53
C ASN A 411 -39.44 -51.21 -33.58
N PRO A 412 -40.69 -51.19 -34.08
CA PRO A 412 -41.89 -51.25 -33.23
C PRO A 412 -42.03 -52.52 -32.38
N LYS A 413 -41.42 -53.63 -32.80
CA LYS A 413 -41.46 -54.95 -32.13
C LYS A 413 -40.17 -55.30 -31.37
N ALA A 414 -39.22 -54.38 -31.24
CA ALA A 414 -37.97 -54.67 -30.54
C ALA A 414 -38.18 -54.85 -29.02
N SER A 415 -37.57 -55.90 -28.45
CA SER A 415 -37.56 -56.11 -27.01
C SER A 415 -36.77 -55.02 -26.29
N GLN A 416 -37.09 -54.76 -25.01
CA GLN A 416 -36.41 -53.74 -24.21
C GLN A 416 -34.89 -53.96 -24.15
N ARG A 417 -34.46 -55.22 -24.09
CA ARG A 417 -33.06 -55.63 -24.16
C ARG A 417 -32.38 -55.23 -25.47
N LYS A 418 -33.08 -55.28 -26.60
CA LYS A 418 -32.57 -54.89 -27.92
C LYS A 418 -32.47 -53.37 -28.05
N ILE A 419 -33.45 -52.63 -27.52
CA ILE A 419 -33.44 -51.15 -27.44
C ILE A 419 -32.32 -50.65 -26.53
N ALA A 420 -32.12 -51.30 -25.37
CA ALA A 420 -31.04 -50.97 -24.45
C ALA A 420 -29.66 -51.14 -25.10
N LYS A 421 -29.47 -52.20 -25.88
CA LYS A 421 -28.24 -52.48 -26.62
C LYS A 421 -27.97 -51.43 -27.72
N SER A 422 -29.00 -50.97 -28.45
CA SER A 422 -28.83 -49.94 -29.49
C SER A 422 -28.57 -48.55 -28.91
N MET A 423 -29.14 -48.23 -27.75
CA MET A 423 -28.94 -46.95 -27.07
C MET A 423 -27.69 -46.89 -26.18
N GLY A 424 -27.01 -48.03 -25.96
CA GLY A 424 -25.83 -48.14 -25.09
C GLY A 424 -26.13 -47.90 -23.60
N VAL A 425 -27.34 -48.25 -23.13
CA VAL A 425 -27.80 -48.05 -21.74
C VAL A 425 -28.33 -49.34 -21.13
N SER A 426 -28.58 -49.36 -19.82
CA SER A 426 -29.13 -50.54 -19.14
C SER A 426 -30.63 -50.73 -19.42
N GLU A 427 -31.09 -51.98 -19.41
CA GLU A 427 -32.51 -52.32 -19.60
C GLU A 427 -33.42 -51.67 -18.54
N SER A 428 -32.94 -51.60 -17.29
CA SER A 428 -33.63 -50.90 -16.20
C SER A 428 -33.80 -49.40 -16.49
N TYR A 429 -32.78 -48.76 -17.09
CA TYR A 429 -32.85 -47.34 -17.46
C TYR A 429 -33.84 -47.09 -18.60
N VAL A 430 -33.88 -47.96 -19.61
CA VAL A 430 -34.91 -47.92 -20.68
C VAL A 430 -36.32 -48.03 -20.11
N ARG A 431 -36.53 -48.94 -19.15
CA ARG A 431 -37.84 -49.10 -18.48
C ARG A 431 -38.25 -47.83 -17.71
N LYS A 432 -37.28 -47.11 -17.13
CA LYS A 432 -37.51 -45.85 -16.42
C LYS A 432 -37.84 -44.71 -17.39
N LEU A 433 -37.14 -44.62 -18.52
CA LEU A 433 -37.41 -43.63 -19.58
C LEU A 433 -38.79 -43.87 -20.24
N LYS A 434 -39.16 -45.14 -20.49
CA LYS A 434 -40.50 -45.50 -21.02
C LYS A 434 -41.66 -45.07 -20.13
N LYS A 435 -41.45 -44.95 -18.82
CA LYS A 435 -42.48 -44.45 -17.88
C LYS A 435 -42.62 -42.92 -17.89
N GLN A 436 -41.69 -42.23 -18.55
CA GLN A 436 -41.62 -40.77 -18.65
C GLN A 436 -41.95 -40.25 -20.05
N LEU A 437 -42.01 -41.16 -21.03
CA LEU A 437 -42.75 -40.99 -22.29
C LEU A 437 -44.25 -41.12 -21.99
#